data_AF-A0A2V9TQV2-F1
#
_entry.id   AF-A0A2V9TQV2-F1
#
_cell.length_a   1.000
_cell.length_b   1.000
_cell.length_c   1.000
_cell.angle_alpha   90.00
_cell.angle_beta   90.00
_cell.angle_gamma   90.00
#
_symmetry.space_group_name_H-M   'P 1'
#
loop_
_entity.id
_entity.type
_entity.pdbx_description
1 polymer ?
#
loop_
_entity_poly.entity_id
_entity_poly.type
_entity_poly.pdbx_seq_one_letter_code
_entity_poly.pdbx_strand_id
1 'polypeptide(L)' 'MRISELKQFVDTTVTLRMRDGEIAKVKVNFVDEEYENIVALMVETSCPEHHRAPCAIYTFAAEEIASAELSQ' A
#
# COMPACT_ATOMS: atom_id res chain seq x y z
N MET A 1 9.16 1.72 -5.51
CA MET A 1 8.71 2.89 -6.29
C MET A 1 9.24 4.17 -5.65
N ARG A 2 9.12 5.34 -6.29
CA ARG A 2 9.39 6.63 -5.61
C ARG A 2 8.13 7.12 -4.90
N ILE A 3 8.28 7.73 -3.72
CA ILE A 3 7.13 8.26 -2.95
C ILE A 3 6.31 9.28 -3.74
N SER A 4 6.96 10.06 -4.61
CA SER A 4 6.31 11.03 -5.50
C SER A 4 5.30 10.40 -6.46
N GLU A 5 5.52 9.15 -6.88
CA GLU A 5 4.61 8.41 -7.76
C GLU A 5 3.38 7.89 -7.00
N LEU A 6 3.50 7.70 -5.68
CA LEU A 6 2.42 7.18 -4.83
C LEU A 6 1.45 8.27 -4.38
N LYS A 7 1.86 9.54 -4.42
CA LYS A 7 1.00 10.71 -4.10
C LYS A 7 -0.28 10.76 -4.91
N GLN A 8 -0.25 10.32 -6.16
CA GLN A 8 -1.43 10.34 -7.02
C GLN A 8 -2.53 9.37 -6.56
N PHE A 9 -2.21 8.41 -5.68
CA PHE A 9 -3.14 7.39 -5.21
C PHE A 9 -3.80 7.74 -3.86
N VAL A 10 -3.53 8.91 -3.29
CA VAL A 10 -4.19 9.36 -2.04
C VAL A 10 -5.72 9.35 -2.22
N ASP A 11 -6.41 8.87 -1.17
CA ASP A 11 -7.86 8.60 -1.12
C ASP A 11 -8.36 7.56 -2.14
N THR A 12 -7.46 6.85 -2.81
CA THR A 12 -7.80 5.87 -3.85
C THR A 12 -7.49 4.45 -3.38
N THR A 13 -8.29 3.48 -3.84
CA THR A 13 -8.03 2.06 -3.65
C THR A 13 -7.10 1.55 -4.74
N VAL A 14 -5.97 0.98 -4.34
CA VAL A 14 -4.94 0.46 -5.24
C VAL A 14 -4.54 -0.96 -4.85
N THR A 15 -4.12 -1.71 -5.85
CA THR A 15 -3.43 -2.98 -5.67
C THR A 15 -1.94 -2.69 -5.65
N LEU A 16 -1.32 -2.88 -4.49
CA LEU A 16 0.12 -2.86 -4.31
C LEU A 16 0.67 -4.25 -4.56
N ARG A 17 1.72 -4.32 -5.38
CA ARG A 17 2.57 -5.49 -5.49
C ARG A 17 3.87 -5.19 -4.76
N MET A 18 4.13 -5.94 -3.70
CA MET A 18 5.32 -5.83 -2.89
C MET A 18 6.49 -6.57 -3.56
N ARG A 19 7.72 -6.18 -3.20
CA ARG A 19 8.95 -6.80 -3.72
C ARG A 19 9.15 -8.23 -3.23
N ASP A 20 8.64 -8.59 -2.05
CA ASP A 20 8.69 -9.96 -1.55
C ASP A 20 7.74 -10.90 -2.31
N GLY A 21 6.81 -10.35 -3.09
CA GLY A 21 5.81 -11.09 -3.85
C GLY A 21 4.39 -10.97 -3.27
N GLU A 22 4.22 -10.42 -2.07
CA GLU A 22 2.91 -10.10 -1.51
C GLU A 22 2.12 -9.15 -2.41
N ILE A 23 0.82 -9.39 -2.53
CA ILE A 23 -0.13 -8.50 -3.20
C ILE A 23 -1.13 -8.00 -2.17
N ALA A 24 -1.24 -6.69 -2.01
CA ALA A 24 -2.14 -6.06 -1.05
C ALA A 24 -3.05 -5.06 -1.76
N LYS A 25 -4.37 -5.24 -1.63
CA LYS A 25 -5.36 -4.22 -2.00
C LYS A 25 -5.56 -3.28 -0.82
N VAL A 26 -5.26 -2.01 -1.00
CA VAL A 26 -5.30 -1.02 0.08
C VAL A 26 -5.97 0.27 -0.37
N LYS A 27 -6.60 1.00 0.55
CA LYS A 27 -6.98 2.40 0.34
C LYS A 27 -5.90 3.30 0.91
N VAL A 28 -5.23 4.10 0.09
CA VAL A 28 -4.18 5.02 0.56
C VAL A 28 -4.83 6.19 1.28
N ASN A 29 -4.52 6.36 2.57
CA ASN A 29 -5.06 7.45 3.37
C ASN A 29 -4.12 8.65 3.36
N PHE A 30 -2.82 8.40 3.45
CA PHE A 30 -1.82 9.45 3.60
C PHE A 30 -0.47 9.00 3.02
N VAL A 31 0.32 9.97 2.57
CA VAL A 31 1.68 9.78 2.08
C VAL A 31 2.61 10.58 2.98
N ASP A 32 3.52 9.88 3.64
CA ASP A 32 4.57 10.45 4.47
C ASP A 32 5.84 10.62 3.62
N GLU A 33 6.11 11.85 3.19
CA GLU A 33 7.28 12.17 2.38
C GLU A 33 8.58 12.18 3.17
N GLU A 34 8.52 12.44 4.48
CA GLU A 34 9.70 12.51 5.34
C GLU A 34 10.30 11.11 5.55
N TYR A 35 9.43 10.12 5.71
CA TYR A 35 9.82 8.72 5.90
C TYR A 35 9.68 7.87 4.64
N GLU A 36 9.34 8.46 3.49
CA GLU A 36 9.10 7.79 2.21
C GLU A 36 8.12 6.60 2.31
N ASN A 37 7.05 6.78 3.09
CA ASN A 37 6.07 5.74 3.39
C ASN A 37 4.65 6.14 2.97
N ILE A 38 3.79 5.15 2.76
CA ILE A 38 2.34 5.38 2.64
C ILE A 38 1.60 4.73 3.80
N VAL A 39 0.60 5.44 4.31
CA VAL A 39 -0.32 4.93 5.33
C VAL A 39 -1.61 4.56 4.63
N ALA A 40 -1.96 3.29 4.65
CA ALA A 40 -3.08 2.76 3.89
C ALA A 40 -3.92 1.78 4.71
N LEU A 41 -5.23 1.82 4.47
CA LEU A 41 -6.18 0.85 5.02
C LEU A 41 -6.12 -0.43 4.19
N MET A 42 -5.83 -1.57 4.81
CA MET A 42 -5.83 -2.85 4.12
C MET A 42 -7.25 -3.36 3.87
N VAL A 43 -7.56 -3.63 2.60
CA VAL A 43 -8.83 -4.19 2.13
C VAL A 43 -8.70 -5.69 1.91
N GLU A 44 -7.64 -6.13 1.22
CA GLU A 44 -7.38 -7.54 0.91
C GLU A 44 -5.87 -7.77 0.80
N THR A 45 -5.41 -8.99 1.06
CA THR A 45 -4.00 -9.39 0.87
C THR A 45 -3.91 -10.85 0.45
N SER A 46 -2.89 -11.19 -0.34
CA SER A 46 -2.53 -12.56 -0.68
C SER A 46 -1.95 -13.34 0.51
N CYS A 47 -1.52 -12.63 1.57
CA CYS A 47 -0.89 -13.22 2.76
C CYS A 47 -1.62 -12.83 4.05
N PRO A 48 -2.86 -13.34 4.27
CA PRO A 48 -3.67 -12.98 5.43
C PRO A 48 -3.04 -13.38 6.78
N GLU A 49 -2.10 -14.33 6.78
CA GLU A 49 -1.38 -14.75 7.98
C GLU A 49 -0.44 -13.67 8.54
N HIS A 50 0.08 -12.80 7.67
CA HIS A 50 0.93 -11.66 8.05
C HIS A 50 0.10 -10.45 8.52
N HIS A 51 -1.15 -10.35 8.08
CA HIS A 51 -2.02 -9.19 8.33
C HIS A 51 -3.29 -9.62 9.06
N ARG A 52 -3.16 -9.81 10.38
CA ARG A 52 -4.17 -10.45 11.26
C ARG A 52 -5.52 -9.73 11.37
N ALA A 53 -5.68 -8.54 10.83
CA ALA A 53 -6.92 -7.76 10.98
C ALA A 53 -7.37 -7.15 9.64
N PRO A 54 -8.55 -7.55 9.11
CA PRO A 54 -9.18 -6.80 8.02
C PRO A 54 -9.48 -5.37 8.50
N CYS A 55 -9.32 -4.39 7.60
CA CYS A 55 -9.51 -2.96 7.89
C CYS A 55 -8.50 -2.37 8.90
N ALA A 56 -7.35 -2.99 9.13
CA ALA A 56 -6.26 -2.34 9.84
C ALA A 56 -5.51 -1.33 8.94
N ILE A 57 -4.99 -0.29 9.57
CA ILE A 57 -4.13 0.70 8.93
C ILE A 57 -2.70 0.17 9.00
N TYR A 58 -2.06 0.07 7.85
CA TYR A 58 -0.67 -0.35 7.71
C TYR A 58 0.15 0.77 7.09
N THR A 59 1.44 0.73 7.39
CA THR A 59 2.44 1.59 6.76
C THR A 59 3.26 0.75 5.79
N PHE A 60 3.40 1.22 4.56
CA PHE A 60 4.18 0.56 3.51
C PHE A 60 5.31 1.48 3.07
N ALA A 61 6.54 0.98 3.07
CA ALA A 61 7.66 1.72 2.54
C ALA A 61 7.60 1.78 1.02
N ALA A 62 7.83 2.97 0.43
CA ALA A 62 7.81 3.14 -1.01
C ALA A 62 8.86 2.24 -1.70
N GLU A 63 9.99 1.98 -1.03
CA GLU A 63 11.03 1.10 -1.54
C GLU A 63 10.58 -0.37 -1.63
N GLU A 64 9.68 -0.84 -0.77
CA GLU A 64 9.18 -2.22 -0.76
C GLU A 64 8.07 -2.44 -1.78
N ILE A 65 7.45 -1.36 -2.29
CA ILE A 65 6.43 -1.43 -3.33
C ILE A 65 7.12 -1.60 -4.69
N ALA A 66 6.89 -2.73 -5.35
CA ALA A 66 7.34 -3.00 -6.71
C ALA A 66 6.48 -2.27 -7.75
N SER A 67 5.16 -2.31 -7.60
CA SER A 67 4.20 -1.59 -8.46
C SER A 67 2.90 -1.27 -7.73
N ALA A 68 2.20 -0.24 -8.19
CA ALA A 68 0.88 0.16 -7.69
C ALA A 68 -0.07 0.41 -8.87
N GLU A 69 -1.25 -0.21 -8.83
CA GLU A 69 -2.26 -0.14 -9.90
C GLU A 69 -3.64 0.19 -9.31
N LEU A 70 -4.45 0.96 -10.04
CA LEU A 70 -5.83 1.26 -9.62
C LEU A 70 -6.65 -0.02 -9.54
N SER A 71 -7.28 -0.28 -8.39
CA SER A 71 -8.24 -1.37 -8.28
C SER A 71 -9.62 -0.87 -8.69
N GLN A 72 -10.15 -1.36 -9.84
CA GLN A 72 -11.55 -1.15 -10.21
C GLN A 72 -12.52 -1.92 -9.30
#